data_AF-A0A382WWX0-F1
#
_entry.id   AF-A0A382WWX0-F1
#
_cell.length_a   1.000
_cell.length_b   1.000
_cell.length_c   1.000
_cell.angle_alpha   90.00
_cell.angle_beta   90.00
_cell.angle_gamma   90.00
#
_symmetry.space_group_name_H-M   'P 1'
#
loop_
_entity.id
_entity.type
_entity.pdbx_description
1 polymer ?
#
loop_
_entity_poly.entity_id
_entity_poly.type
_entity_poly.pdbx_seq_one_letter_code
_entity_poly.pdbx_strand_id
1 'polypeptide(L)' 'VDSRIVITGLGLTSPIGDSLPEIRKNLLSGSAHVENIPVRYMGEVPAGLCHYDPL' A
#
# COMPACT_ATOMS: atom_id res chain seq x y z
N VAL A 1 -32.33 10.86 -16.72
CA VAL A 1 -31.45 11.69 -15.87
C VAL A 1 -30.24 10.85 -15.55
N ASP A 2 -29.08 11.26 -16.04
CA ASP A 2 -27.82 10.56 -15.83
C ASP A 2 -27.22 11.09 -14.51
N SER A 3 -27.15 10.26 -13.48
CA SER A 3 -26.72 10.68 -12.14
C SER A 3 -25.21 10.56 -12.02
N ARG A 4 -24.52 11.67 -11.75
CA ARG A 4 -23.06 11.67 -11.52
C ARG A 4 -22.73 10.92 -10.23
N ILE A 5 -21.95 9.85 -10.36
CA ILE A 5 -21.33 9.15 -9.22
C ILE A 5 -20.06 9.92 -8.82
N VAL A 6 -19.88 10.17 -7.52
CA VAL A 6 -18.68 10.82 -6.96
C VAL A 6 -18.09 9.97 -5.85
N ILE A 7 -16.77 10.03 -5.70
CA ILE A 7 -16.05 9.44 -4.57
C ILE A 7 -15.99 10.48 -3.47
N THR A 8 -16.60 10.20 -2.32
CA THR A 8 -16.67 11.12 -1.17
C THR A 8 -15.63 10.86 -0.10
N GLY A 9 -14.88 9.74 -0.20
CA GLY A 9 -13.84 9.39 0.74
C GLY A 9 -12.96 8.26 0.22
N LEU A 10 -11.77 8.14 0.79
CA LEU A 10 -10.80 7.09 0.51
C LEU A 10 -10.14 6.67 1.82
N GLY A 11 -9.98 5.36 2.00
CA GLY A 11 -9.12 4.76 3.01
C GLY A 11 -8.28 3.68 2.33
N LEU A 12 -6.98 3.68 2.57
CA LEU A 12 -6.05 2.78 1.92
C LEU A 12 -4.82 2.57 2.81
N THR A 13 -4.48 1.31 3.06
CA THR A 13 -3.12 0.87 3.40
C THR A 13 -2.58 0.09 2.21
N SER A 14 -1.29 0.24 1.93
CA SER A 14 -0.60 -0.43 0.84
C SER A 14 0.86 -0.65 1.21
N PRO A 15 1.63 -1.44 0.44
CA PRO A 15 3.04 -1.65 0.75
C PRO A 15 3.84 -0.34 0.81
N ILE A 16 3.40 0.67 0.06
CA ILE A 16 4.05 1.98 0.00
C ILE A 16 3.53 2.99 1.04
N GLY A 17 2.76 2.56 2.04
CA GLY A 17 2.36 3.41 3.17
C GLY A 17 1.06 2.96 3.84
N ASP A 18 0.99 3.20 5.14
CA ASP A 18 -0.14 2.82 5.99
C ASP A 18 -1.16 3.97 6.17
N SER A 19 -0.81 5.15 5.65
CA SER A 19 -1.66 6.32 5.61
C SER A 19 -1.64 7.00 4.24
N LEU A 20 -2.72 7.71 3.88
CA LEU A 20 -2.80 8.45 2.62
C LEU A 20 -1.64 9.45 2.41
N PRO A 21 -1.15 10.18 3.43
CA PRO A 21 0.02 11.03 3.29
C PRO A 21 1.30 10.28 2.91
N GLU A 22 1.55 9.12 3.54
CA GLU A 22 2.72 8.28 3.23
C GLU A 22 2.67 7.73 1.82
N ILE A 23 1.51 7.16 1.44
CA ILE A 23 1.27 6.65 0.08
C ILE A 23 1.54 7.75 -0.95
N ARG A 24 0.98 8.95 -0.75
CA ARG A 24 1.18 10.07 -1.66
C ARG A 24 2.67 10.44 -1.78
N LYS A 25 3.38 10.54 -0.66
CA LYS A 25 4.81 10.87 -0.65
C LYS A 25 5.61 9.84 -1.43
N ASN A 26 5.41 8.56 -1.15
CA ASN A 26 6.17 7.46 -1.74
C ASN A 26 5.86 7.26 -3.23
N LEU A 27 4.61 7.47 -3.64
CA LEU A 27 4.22 7.50 -5.05
C LEU A 27 4.95 8.61 -5.81
N LEU A 28 4.98 9.82 -5.26
CA LEU A 28 5.62 10.96 -5.91
C LEU A 28 7.15 10.86 -5.92
N SER A 29 7.74 10.15 -4.96
CA SER A 29 9.19 9.89 -4.93
C SER A 29 9.60 8.66 -5.75
N GLY A 30 8.66 7.88 -6.30
CA GLY A 30 8.96 6.64 -7.03
C GLY A 30 9.56 5.55 -6.13
N SER A 31 9.24 5.56 -4.84
CA SER A 31 9.84 4.65 -3.86
C SER A 31 9.04 3.36 -3.77
N ALA A 32 9.64 2.25 -4.23
CA ALA A 32 9.10 0.92 -4.06
C ALA A 32 9.40 0.42 -2.63
N HIS A 33 8.36 0.22 -1.81
CA HIS A 33 8.46 -0.49 -0.54
C HIS A 33 8.26 -1.99 -0.80
N VAL A 34 9.36 -2.66 -1.11
CA VAL A 34 9.42 -4.12 -1.28
C VAL A 34 10.46 -4.65 -0.32
N GLU A 35 10.10 -5.69 0.41
CA GLU A 35 10.93 -6.32 1.44
C GLU A 35 11.10 -7.80 1.12
N ASN A 36 12.23 -8.40 1.49
CA ASN A 36 12.39 -9.85 1.41
C ASN A 36 11.72 -10.49 2.62
N ILE A 37 10.88 -11.49 2.37
CA ILE A 37 10.24 -12.28 3.41
C ILE A 37 10.55 -13.77 3.25
N PRO A 38 10.68 -14.52 4.35
CA PRO A 38 10.81 -15.96 4.29
C PRO A 38 9.46 -16.58 3.92
N VAL A 39 9.40 -17.24 2.77
CA VAL A 39 8.25 -18.04 2.35
C VAL A 39 8.56 -19.52 2.49
N ARG A 40 7.63 -20.24 3.13
CA ARG A 40 7.77 -21.68 3.39
C ARG A 40 8.00 -22.43 2.09
N TYR A 41 9.07 -23.23 2.05
CA TYR A 41 9.53 -24.01 0.89
C TYR A 41 10.01 -23.20 -0.33
N MET A 42 10.12 -21.87 -0.21
CA MET A 42 10.56 -20.98 -1.30
C MET A 42 11.79 -20.14 -0.92
N GLY A 43 12.15 -20.08 0.37
CA GLY A 43 13.26 -19.25 0.84
C GLY A 43 12.88 -17.78 0.93
N GLU A 44 13.87 -16.89 0.84
CA GLU A 44 13.66 -15.44 0.84
C GLU A 44 13.13 -14.98 -0.53
N VAL A 45 11.98 -14.30 -0.53
CA VAL A 45 11.37 -13.75 -1.75
C VAL A 45 11.00 -12.28 -1.56
N PRO A 46 11.12 -11.43 -2.59
CA PRO A 46 10.69 -10.04 -2.53
C PRO A 46 9.14 -9.97 -2.54
N ALA A 47 8.58 -9.23 -1.59
CA ALA A 47 7.15 -9.00 -1.45
C ALA A 47 6.84 -7.54 -1.08
N GLY A 48 5.73 -7.02 -1.60
CA GLY A 48 5.17 -5.75 -1.11
C GLY A 48 4.37 -6.01 0.15
N LEU A 49 4.96 -5.69 1.31
CA LEU A 49 4.36 -5.96 2.62
C LEU A 49 3.68 -4.70 3.16
N CYS A 50 2.42 -4.80 3.57
CA CYS A 50 1.73 -3.72 4.30
C CYS A 50 1.93 -3.97 5.81
N HIS A 51 2.38 -2.95 6.54
CA HIS A 51 2.65 -3.05 7.99
C HIS A 51 1.58 -2.40 8.86
N TYR A 52 0.41 -2.10 8.29
CA TYR A 52 -0.69 -1.47 9.01
C TYR A 52 -1.06 -2.22 10.30
N ASP A 53 -0.86 -1.56 11.43
CA ASP A 53 -1.30 -2.01 12.75
C ASP A 53 -2.55 -1.23 13.18
N PRO A 54 -3.70 -1.89 13.36
CA PRO A 54 -4.93 -1.25 13.82
C PRO A 54 -4.99 -0.97 15.34
N LEU A 55 -4.01 -1.40 16.15
CA LEU A 55 -4.07 -1.42 17.62
C LEU A 55 -3.11 -0.44 18.32
#